data_AF-A0A9X1HGI0-F1
#
_entry.id   AF-A0A9X1HGI0-F1
#
_cell.length_a   1.000
_cell.length_b   1.000
_cell.length_c   1.000
_cell.angle_alpha   90.00
_cell.angle_beta   90.00
_cell.angle_gamma   90.00
#
_symmetry.space_group_name_H-M   'P 1'
#
loop_
_entity.id
_entity.type
_entity.pdbx_description
1 polymer ?
#
loop_
_entity_poly.entity_id
_entity_poly.type
_entity_poly.pdbx_seq_one_letter_code
_entity_poly.pdbx_strand_id
1 'polypeptide(L)'
;MIPDAKNTFIGKVKAPALNSGKIKVGQRVNIRLANYPDREFGVLRGEIKNISLVPDKDGNLLLDVALPNGLKTSYDKQIVFQQEMKGSAEIVTEDLRLIERILYQFKNIFEQV
;
A
#
# COMPACT_ATOMS: atom_id res chain seq x y z
N MET A 1 26.16 -20.16 11.37
CA MET A 1 24.88 -20.30 10.65
C MET A 1 24.26 -18.92 10.54
N ILE A 2 24.27 -18.34 9.34
CA ILE A 2 23.70 -17.01 9.07
C ILE A 2 22.21 -17.26 8.86
N PRO A 3 21.29 -16.63 9.61
CA PRO A 3 19.88 -17.00 9.57
C PRO A 3 19.32 -16.68 8.18
N ASP A 4 18.56 -17.64 7.64
CA ASP A 4 17.82 -17.57 6.38
C ASP A 4 17.13 -16.21 6.21
N ALA A 5 17.80 -15.28 5.53
CA ALA A 5 17.17 -14.11 4.96
C ALA A 5 16.29 -14.62 3.82
N LYS A 6 15.08 -15.09 4.17
CA LYS A 6 13.99 -15.26 3.19
C LYS A 6 14.04 -14.03 2.30
N ASN A 7 14.33 -14.22 1.01
CA ASN A 7 14.45 -13.19 -0.02
C ASN A 7 13.13 -12.38 -0.09
N THR A 8 12.95 -11.49 0.86
CA THR A 8 11.72 -10.73 1.05
C THR A 8 11.93 -9.46 0.28
N PHE A 9 11.26 -9.34 -0.86
CA PHE A 9 11.31 -8.12 -1.64
C PHE A 9 10.71 -6.99 -0.81
N ILE A 10 11.46 -5.90 -0.67
CA ILE A 10 11.02 -4.67 -0.01
C ILE A 10 10.89 -3.57 -1.06
N GLY A 11 9.68 -3.04 -1.21
CA GLY A 11 9.42 -1.83 -1.96
C GLY A 11 9.60 -0.60 -1.07
N LYS A 12 10.30 0.41 -1.57
CA LYS A 12 10.37 1.73 -0.93
C LYS A 12 9.29 2.63 -1.53
N VAL A 13 8.39 3.12 -0.67
CA VAL A 13 7.27 3.97 -1.08
C VAL A 13 7.45 5.35 -0.46
N LYS A 14 7.21 6.39 -1.26
CA LYS A 14 7.09 7.77 -0.81
C LYS A 14 5.61 8.15 -0.74
N ALA A 15 5.19 8.70 0.38
CA ALA A 15 3.83 9.21 0.56
C ALA A 15 3.86 10.65 1.10
N PRO A 16 2.94 11.53 0.69
CA PRO A 16 2.83 12.86 1.29
C PRO A 16 2.60 12.75 2.80
N ALA A 17 3.19 13.65 3.59
CA ALA A 17 2.93 13.70 5.04
C ALA A 17 1.48 14.08 5.37
N LEU A 18 0.77 14.75 4.45
CA LEU A 18 -0.64 15.08 4.58
C LEU A 18 -1.49 13.79 4.69
N ASN A 19 -2.33 13.70 5.73
CA ASN A 19 -3.14 12.51 6.07
C ASN A 19 -2.34 11.26 6.52
N SER A 20 -1.04 11.38 6.78
CA SER A 20 -0.19 10.27 7.26
C SER A 20 -0.64 9.65 8.59
N GLY A 21 -1.41 10.37 9.41
CA GLY A 21 -1.96 9.83 10.67
C GLY A 21 -2.88 8.61 10.48
N LYS A 22 -3.37 8.36 9.26
CA LYS A 22 -4.15 7.16 8.92
C LYS A 22 -3.27 5.97 8.49
N ILE A 23 -2.00 6.22 8.15
CA ILE A 23 -1.08 5.19 7.68
C ILE A 23 -0.54 4.41 8.89
N LYS A 24 -0.67 3.09 8.84
CA LYS A 24 -0.26 2.19 9.94
C LYS A 24 0.49 0.98 9.39
N VAL A 25 1.46 0.49 10.17
CA VAL A 25 2.13 -0.78 9.91
C VAL A 25 1.07 -1.90 9.83
N GLY A 26 1.25 -2.84 8.91
CA GLY A 26 0.31 -3.92 8.64
C GLY A 26 -0.75 -3.61 7.59
N GLN A 27 -0.89 -2.36 7.15
CA GLN A 27 -1.84 -2.01 6.08
C GLN A 27 -1.43 -2.62 4.74
N ARG A 28 -2.45 -3.02 3.98
CA ARG A 28 -2.28 -3.55 2.62
C ARG A 28 -1.91 -2.42 1.67
N VAL A 29 -1.01 -2.74 0.75
CA VAL A 29 -0.55 -1.83 -0.30
C VAL A 29 -0.72 -2.51 -1.66
N ASN A 30 -1.43 -1.88 -2.58
CA ASN A 30 -1.48 -2.30 -3.97
C ASN A 30 -0.44 -1.51 -4.76
N ILE A 31 0.47 -2.21 -5.44
CA ILE A 31 1.55 -1.58 -6.21
C ILE A 31 1.33 -1.85 -7.70
N ARG A 32 1.15 -0.77 -8.46
CA ARG A 32 1.04 -0.77 -9.92
C ARG A 32 2.41 -0.45 -10.51
N LEU A 33 3.00 -1.39 -11.23
CA LEU A 33 4.30 -1.20 -11.87
C LEU A 33 4.14 -0.43 -13.19
N ALA A 34 4.98 0.57 -13.44
CA ALA A 34 4.87 1.43 -14.61
C ALA A 34 5.01 0.66 -15.94
N ASN A 35 5.87 -0.36 -15.98
CA ASN A 35 6.13 -1.17 -17.18
C ASN A 35 5.19 -2.38 -17.31
N TYR A 36 4.25 -2.58 -16.37
CA TYR A 36 3.31 -3.70 -16.38
C TYR A 36 1.89 -3.18 -16.15
N PRO A 37 1.14 -2.86 -17.23
CA PRO A 37 -0.21 -2.34 -17.13
C PRO A 37 -1.11 -3.24 -16.28
N ASP A 38 -1.77 -2.65 -15.29
CA ASP A 38 -2.55 -3.37 -14.28
C ASP A 38 -3.78 -4.08 -14.86
N ARG A 39 -4.31 -3.59 -15.98
CA ARG A 39 -5.39 -4.26 -16.73
C ARG A 39 -4.98 -5.63 -17.27
N GLU A 40 -3.70 -5.82 -17.58
CA GLU A 40 -3.18 -7.06 -18.17
C GLU A 40 -2.43 -7.91 -17.14
N PHE A 41 -1.70 -7.27 -16.23
CA PHE A 41 -0.82 -7.94 -15.29
C PHE A 41 -1.35 -7.95 -13.86
N GLY A 42 -2.34 -7.13 -13.53
CA GLY A 42 -2.77 -6.92 -12.15
C GLY A 42 -1.76 -6.08 -11.36
N VAL A 43 -1.86 -6.15 -10.03
CA VAL A 43 -1.01 -5.38 -9.10
C VAL A 43 -0.18 -6.30 -8.23
N LEU A 44 0.97 -5.83 -7.74
CA LEU A 44 1.67 -6.50 -6.65
C LEU A 44 0.98 -6.16 -5.33
N ARG A 45 0.82 -7.15 -4.46
CA ARG A 45 0.22 -6.98 -3.13
C ARG A 45 1.33 -6.97 -2.09
N GLY A 46 1.42 -5.87 -1.37
CA GLY A 46 2.36 -5.68 -0.28
C GLY A 46 1.70 -5.32 1.04
N GLU A 47 2.53 -5.19 2.07
CA GLU A 47 2.15 -4.84 3.43
C GLU A 47 3.17 -3.87 4.02
N ILE A 48 2.71 -2.78 4.64
CA ILE A 48 3.61 -1.83 5.31
C ILE A 48 4.32 -2.54 6.47
N LYS A 49 5.65 -2.58 6.44
CA LYS A 49 6.47 -3.09 7.55
C LYS A 49 7.11 -1.99 8.38
N ASN A 50 7.44 -0.87 7.76
CA ASN A 50 8.05 0.23 8.47
C ASN A 50 7.59 1.58 7.92
N ILE A 51 7.55 2.57 8.80
CA ILE A 51 7.20 3.96 8.55
C ILE A 51 8.35 4.80 9.10
N SER A 52 9.06 5.51 8.24
CA SER A 52 10.16 6.39 8.67
C SER A 52 9.64 7.51 9.55
N LEU A 53 10.29 7.71 10.69
CA LEU A 53 10.03 8.84 11.59
C LEU A 53 10.52 10.17 11.02
N VAL A 54 11.51 10.12 10.12
CA VAL A 54 12.10 11.30 9.50
C VAL A 54 11.59 11.40 8.06
N PRO A 55 10.93 12.51 7.68
CA PRO A 55 10.53 12.75 6.30
C PRO A 55 11.77 13.00 5.42
N ASP A 56 11.61 12.84 4.12
CA ASP A 56 12.64 13.21 3.16
C ASP A 56 12.74 14.74 2.99
N LYS A 57 13.69 15.19 2.16
CA LYS A 57 13.96 16.61 1.92
C LYS A 57 12.75 17.37 1.36
N ASP A 58 11.82 16.65 0.73
CA ASP A 58 10.61 17.19 0.12
C ASP A 58 9.41 17.10 1.08
N GLY A 59 9.62 16.67 2.33
CA GLY A 59 8.58 16.52 3.34
C GLY A 59 7.74 15.24 3.18
N ASN A 60 8.17 14.27 2.37
CA ASN A 60 7.46 13.01 2.19
C ASN A 60 7.85 11.98 3.25
N LEU A 61 6.88 11.18 3.66
CA LEU A 61 7.11 10.00 4.46
C LEU A 61 7.71 8.88 3.61
N LEU A 62 8.70 8.19 4.16
CA LEU A 62 9.27 6.99 3.56
C LEU A 62 8.70 5.75 4.24
N LEU A 63 8.23 4.80 3.43
CA LEU A 63 7.59 3.57 3.88
C LEU A 63 8.35 2.38 3.28
N ASP A 64 8.62 1.37 4.11
CA ASP A 64 9.08 0.07 3.62
C ASP A 64 7.88 -0.88 3.54
N VAL A 65 7.64 -1.40 2.33
CA VAL A 65 6.53 -2.30 2.02
C VAL A 65 7.08 -3.67 1.68
N ALA A 66 6.76 -4.68 2.49
CA ALA A 66 7.11 -6.05 2.18
C ALA A 66 6.18 -6.63 1.12
N LEU A 67 6.74 -7.45 0.24
CA LEU A 67 6.01 -8.23 -0.76
C LEU A 67 6.06 -9.71 -0.36
N PRO A 68 5.10 -10.19 0.47
CA PRO A 68 5.12 -11.55 1.00
C PRO A 68 5.00 -12.62 -0.08
N ASN A 69 4.35 -12.30 -1.19
CA ASN A 69 4.22 -13.18 -2.36
C ASN A 69 5.30 -12.89 -3.43
N GLY A 70 6.35 -12.15 -3.06
CA GLY A 70 7.35 -11.65 -3.99
C GLY A 70 6.74 -10.83 -5.12
N LEU A 71 7.23 -11.03 -6.34
CA LEU A 71 6.79 -10.30 -7.53
C LEU A 71 5.66 -11.03 -8.29
N LYS A 72 4.86 -11.83 -7.58
CA LYS A 72 3.63 -12.43 -8.13
C LYS A 72 2.49 -11.43 -8.03
N THR A 73 1.81 -11.16 -9.14
CA THR A 73 0.71 -10.20 -9.19
C THR A 73 -0.62 -10.80 -8.71
N SER A 74 -1.62 -9.95 -8.55
CA SER A 74 -3.00 -10.32 -8.24
C SER A 74 -3.66 -11.22 -9.28
N TYR A 75 -3.12 -11.28 -10.51
CA TYR A 75 -3.57 -12.16 -11.59
C TYR A 75 -2.68 -13.40 -11.73
N ASP A 76 -1.92 -13.72 -10.68
CA ASP A 76 -1.01 -14.85 -10.62
C ASP A 76 0.12 -14.85 -11.66
N LYS A 77 0.41 -13.69 -12.27
CA LYS A 77 1.55 -13.53 -13.18
C LYS A 77 2.84 -13.28 -12.40
N GLN A 78 3.91 -13.98 -12.76
CA GLN A 78 5.23 -13.75 -12.20
C GLN A 78 5.94 -12.63 -12.95
N ILE A 79 6.29 -11.54 -12.26
CA ILE A 79 7.11 -10.48 -12.83
C ILE A 79 8.59 -10.84 -12.66
N VAL A 80 9.37 -10.61 -13.72
CA VAL A 80 10.82 -10.74 -13.69
C VAL A 80 11.41 -9.51 -13.01
N PHE A 81 12.22 -9.70 -11.97
CA PHE A 81 12.86 -8.59 -11.29
C PHE A 81 13.78 -7.82 -12.23
N GLN A 82 13.63 -6.51 -12.26
CA GLN A 82 14.48 -5.57 -12.97
C GLN A 82 14.99 -4.55 -11.97
N GLN A 83 16.22 -4.05 -12.16
CA GLN A 83 16.69 -2.93 -11.36
C GLN A 83 15.81 -1.70 -11.66
N GLU A 84 15.64 -0.85 -10.65
CA GLU A 84 14.90 0.42 -10.78
C GLU A 84 13.43 0.29 -11.25
N MET A 85 12.77 -0.81 -10.90
CA MET A 85 11.32 -0.93 -11.11
C MET A 85 10.58 0.21 -10.37
N LYS A 86 9.85 1.02 -11.14
CA LYS A 86 9.05 2.15 -10.63
C LYS A 86 7.57 1.87 -10.80
N GLY A 87 6.77 2.54 -9.99
CA GLY A 87 5.33 2.34 -9.97
C GLY A 87 4.63 3.31 -9.05
N SER A 88 3.31 3.16 -8.97
CA SER A 88 2.47 3.84 -7.97
C SER A 88 2.07 2.84 -6.88
N ALA A 89 1.93 3.33 -5.66
CA ALA A 89 1.48 2.55 -4.51
C ALA A 89 0.20 3.16 -3.95
N GLU A 90 -0.78 2.31 -3.66
CA GLU A 90 -2.05 2.67 -3.07
C GLU A 90 -2.19 1.98 -1.71
N ILE A 91 -2.19 2.76 -0.65
CA ILE A 91 -2.25 2.29 0.74
C ILE A 91 -3.72 2.23 1.15
N VAL A 92 -4.18 1.05 1.55
CA VAL A 92 -5.54 0.85 2.04
C VAL A 92 -5.59 1.29 3.50
N THR A 93 -6.00 2.54 3.72
CA THR A 93 -5.96 3.18 5.05
C THR A 93 -7.19 2.89 5.92
N GLU A 94 -8.36 2.69 5.31
CA GLU A 94 -9.62 2.35 5.96
C GLU A 94 -10.48 1.49 5.02
N ASP A 95 -11.01 0.36 5.49
CA ASP A 95 -12.08 -0.38 4.82
C ASP A 95 -13.42 0.29 5.18
N LEU A 96 -13.70 1.46 4.61
CA LEU A 96 -15.04 2.05 4.76
C LEU A 96 -16.03 1.14 4.02
N ARG A 97 -16.87 0.43 4.77
CA ARG A 97 -18.00 -0.27 4.15
C ARG A 97 -18.93 0.81 3.63
N LEU A 98 -19.30 0.76 2.34
CA LEU A 98 -20.21 1.72 1.71
C LEU A 98 -21.49 1.93 2.55
N ILE A 99 -21.95 0.87 3.22
CA ILE A 99 -23.14 0.92 4.09
C ILE A 99 -22.93 1.79 5.33
N GLU A 100 -21.74 1.85 5.91
CA GLU A 100 -21.45 2.71 7.06
C GLU A 100 -21.52 4.19 6.65
N ARG A 101 -21.00 4.53 5.46
CA ARG A 101 -21.09 5.89 4.90
C ARG A 101 -22.54 6.32 4.65
N ILE A 102 -23.36 5.40 4.16
CA ILE A 102 -24.80 5.63 3.95
C ILE A 102 -25.52 5.83 5.29
N LEU A 103 -25.25 4.99 6.29
CA LEU A 103 -25.88 5.08 7.62
C LEU A 103 -25.54 6.36 8.38
N TYR A 104 -24.32 6.92 8.22
CA TYR A 104 -23.98 8.23 8.80
C TYR A 104 -24.86 9.36 8.25
N GLN A 105 -25.26 9.31 6.97
CA GLN A 105 -26.16 10.33 6.39
C GLN A 105 -27.58 10.22 6.95
N PHE A 106 -28.03 9.02 7.31
CA PHE A 106 -29.35 8.79 7.90
C PHE A 106 -29.43 9.18 9.38
N LYS A 107 -28.31 9.17 10.11
CA LYS A 107 -28.30 9.50 11.55
C LYS A 107 -28.74 10.95 11.82
N ASN A 108 -28.42 11.88 10.92
CA ASN A 108 -28.82 13.29 11.03
C ASN A 108 -30.33 13.54 10.84
N ILE A 109 -31.09 12.54 10.36
CA ILE A 109 -32.53 12.66 10.11
C ILE A 109 -33.34 12.33 11.37
N PHE A 110 -32.76 11.60 12.31
CA PHE A 110 -33.41 11.18 13.56
C PHE A 110 -33.06 12.05 14.77
N GLU A 111 -32.18 13.05 14.63
CA GLU A 111 -31.86 14.02 15.70
C GLU A 111 -32.74 15.29 15.66
N GLN A 112 -33.74 15.36 14.77
CA GLN A 112 -34.71 16.46 14.70
C GLN A 112 -36.17 16.03 15.00
N VAL A 113 -36.38 14.91 15.70
CA VAL A 113 -37.70 14.51 16.23
C VAL A 113 -37.61 14.30 17.74
#